data_AF-G6EIP2-F1
#
_entry.id   AF-G6EIP2-F1
#
_cell.length_a   1.000
_cell.length_b   1.000
_cell.length_c   1.000
_cell.angle_alpha   90.00
_cell.angle_beta   90.00
_cell.angle_gamma   90.00
#
_symmetry.space_group_name_H-M   'P 1'
#
loop_
_entity.id
_entity.type
_entity.pdbx_description
1 polymer ?
#
loop_
_entity_poly.entity_id
_entity_poly.type
_entity_poly.pdbx_seq_one_letter_code
_entity_poly.pdbx_strand_id
1 'polypeptide(L)' 'MLFIRIVAFVLGLLAIAMGLLWVGQGTGVVMWPAESFMLADRTWAIRGAILAAVGCIVVWLARHGNGKA' A
#
# COMPACT_ATOMS: atom_id res chain seq x y z
N MET A 1 -0.95 -10.11 -21.72
CA MET A 1 -0.26 -11.02 -20.76
C MET A 1 0.87 -10.31 -19.98
N LEU A 2 1.72 -9.48 -20.62
CA LEU A 2 2.73 -8.66 -19.90
C LEU A 2 2.13 -7.35 -19.33
N PHE A 3 1.33 -6.63 -20.11
CA PHE A 3 0.73 -5.34 -19.73
C PHE A 3 -0.06 -5.40 -18.41
N ILE A 4 -0.95 -6.39 -18.26
CA ILE A 4 -1.74 -6.60 -17.03
C ILE A 4 -0.84 -6.82 -15.81
N ARG A 5 0.30 -7.51 -15.98
CA ARG A 5 1.25 -7.77 -14.90
C ARG A 5 2.01 -6.51 -14.49
N ILE A 6 2.40 -5.68 -15.47
CA ILE A 6 3.01 -4.38 -15.21
C ILE A 6 2.03 -3.47 -14.47
N VAL A 7 0.78 -3.39 -14.94
CA VAL A 7 -0.26 -2.60 -14.28
C VAL A 7 -0.51 -3.09 -12.86
N ALA A 8 -0.66 -4.41 -12.64
CA ALA A 8 -0.84 -4.98 -11.32
C ALA A 8 0.35 -4.69 -10.39
N PHE A 9 1.58 -4.76 -10.91
CA PHE A 9 2.80 -4.44 -10.15
C PHE A 9 2.84 -2.97 -9.74
N VAL A 10 2.57 -2.05 -10.68
CA VAL A 10 2.53 -0.60 -10.41
C VAL A 10 1.42 -0.27 -9.40
N LEU A 11 0.21 -0.80 -9.58
CA LEU A 11 -0.90 -0.60 -8.65
C LEU A 11 -0.58 -1.15 -7.27
N GLY A 12 0.04 -2.33 -7.19
CA GLY A 12 0.49 -2.91 -5.93
C GLY A 12 1.53 -2.03 -5.22
N LEU A 13 2.49 -1.47 -5.96
CA LEU A 13 3.48 -0.55 -5.41
C LEU A 13 2.84 0.75 -4.89
N LEU A 14 1.91 1.32 -5.64
CA LEU A 14 1.17 2.52 -5.24
C LEU A 14 0.32 2.25 -3.99
N ALA A 15 -0.31 1.08 -3.90
CA ALA A 15 -1.06 0.67 -2.71
C ALA A 15 -0.15 0.53 -1.48
N ILE A 16 1.06 -0.03 -1.64
CA ILE A 16 2.06 -0.09 -0.56
C ILE A 16 2.46 1.32 -0.12
N ALA A 17 2.82 2.19 -1.06
CA ALA A 17 3.23 3.55 -0.75
C ALA A 17 2.13 4.34 -0.02
N MET A 18 0.89 4.28 -0.51
CA MET A 18 -0.25 4.91 0.15
C MET A 18 -0.56 4.28 1.51
N GLY A 19 -0.51 2.96 1.62
CA GLY A 19 -0.73 2.27 2.88
C GLY A 19 0.29 2.67 3.95
N LEU A 20 1.58 2.76 3.59
CA LEU A 20 2.63 3.22 4.48
C LEU A 20 2.46 4.69 4.88
N LEU A 21 2.02 5.55 3.95
CA LEU A 21 1.70 6.94 4.29
C LEU A 21 0.57 6.99 5.33
N TRP A 22 -0.52 6.26 5.14
CA TRP A 22 -1.63 6.22 6.11
C TRP A 22 -1.20 5.64 7.47
N VAL A 23 -0.31 4.64 7.47
CA VAL A 23 0.32 4.14 8.71
C VAL A 23 1.11 5.26 9.38
N GLY A 24 1.95 5.99 8.63
CA GLY A 24 2.70 7.13 9.16
C GLY A 24 1.80 8.22 9.73
N GLN A 25 0.70 8.54 9.05
CA GLN A 25 -0.27 9.54 9.50
C GLN A 25 -1.03 9.10 10.75
N GLY A 26 -1.56 7.88 10.76
CA GLY A 26 -2.33 7.35 11.89
C GLY A 26 -1.47 7.03 13.12
N THR A 27 -0.16 6.82 12.95
CA THR A 27 0.79 6.67 14.06
C THR A 27 1.37 8.00 14.54
N GLY A 28 1.10 9.10 13.85
CA GLY A 28 1.65 10.43 14.15
C GLY A 28 3.13 10.59 13.77
N VAL A 29 3.71 9.63 13.04
CA VAL A 29 5.10 9.73 12.52
C VAL A 29 5.18 10.72 11.37
N VAL A 30 4.15 10.77 10.52
CA VAL A 30 4.05 11.74 9.41
C VAL A 30 2.85 12.62 9.70
N MET A 31 3.06 13.90 9.98
CA MET A 31 1.98 14.83 10.33
C MET A 31 1.74 15.89 9.25
N TRP A 32 1.47 15.42 8.04
CA TRP A 32 1.27 16.29 6.88
C TRP A 32 0.25 15.71 5.89
N PRO A 33 -0.69 16.49 5.36
CA PRO A 33 -0.98 17.88 5.69
C PRO A 33 -1.65 18.03 7.06
N ALA A 34 -1.44 19.17 7.73
CA ALA A 34 -1.93 19.39 9.11
C ALA A 34 -3.46 19.42 9.23
N GLU A 35 -4.17 19.66 8.12
CA GLU A 35 -5.64 19.59 8.08
C GLU A 35 -6.16 18.17 7.84
N SER A 36 -5.28 17.16 7.75
CA SER A 36 -5.68 15.80 7.46
C SER A 36 -6.44 15.17 8.63
N PHE A 37 -7.66 14.71 8.37
CA PHE A 37 -8.50 13.95 9.30
C PHE A 37 -7.87 12.61 9.76
N MET A 38 -6.76 12.20 9.16
CA MET A 38 -6.10 10.92 9.40
C MET A 38 -5.00 10.99 10.48
N LEU A 39 -4.67 12.19 10.93
CA LEU A 39 -3.56 12.44 11.84
C LEU A 39 -3.83 11.87 13.23
N ALA A 40 -2.86 11.11 13.75
CA ALA A 40 -2.89 10.51 15.08
C ALA A 40 -4.13 9.62 15.36
N ASP A 41 -4.82 9.16 14.32
CA ASP A 41 -5.92 8.22 14.42
C ASP A 41 -5.46 6.80 14.05
N ARG A 42 -5.45 5.93 15.07
CA ARG A 42 -5.04 4.53 14.95
C ARG A 42 -5.92 3.75 13.96
N THR A 43 -7.16 4.18 13.70
CA THR A 43 -8.03 3.61 12.66
C THR A 43 -7.38 3.71 11.28
N TRP A 44 -6.79 4.86 10.96
CA TRP A 44 -6.10 5.08 9.68
C TRP A 44 -4.78 4.31 9.61
N ALA A 45 -4.10 4.13 10.74
CA ALA A 45 -2.93 3.28 10.79
C ALA A 45 -3.26 1.81 10.44
N ILE A 46 -4.36 1.27 11.00
CA ILE A 46 -4.80 -0.10 10.70
C ILE A 46 -5.22 -0.23 9.23
N ARG A 47 -6.00 0.72 8.72
CA ARG A 47 -6.43 0.73 7.30
C ARG A 47 -5.23 0.80 6.35
N GLY A 48 -4.25 1.65 6.66
CA GLY A 48 -3.00 1.76 5.92
C GLY A 48 -2.18 0.45 5.93
N ALA A 49 -2.08 -0.20 7.09
CA ALA A 49 -1.39 -1.48 7.22
C ALA A 49 -2.06 -2.58 6.38
N ILE A 50 -3.39 -2.64 6.39
CA ILE A 50 -4.16 -3.56 5.54
C ILE A 50 -3.91 -3.26 4.06
N LEU A 51 -3.97 -1.99 3.65
CA LEU A 51 -3.74 -1.60 2.25
C LEU A 51 -2.32 -1.96 1.79
N ALA A 52 -1.32 -1.71 2.63
CA ALA A 52 0.07 -2.07 2.34
C ALA A 52 0.23 -3.60 2.25
N ALA A 53 -0.40 -4.37 3.13
CA ALA A 53 -0.37 -5.83 3.08
C ALA A 53 -1.01 -6.38 1.79
N VAL A 54 -2.16 -5.83 1.37
CA VAL A 54 -2.81 -6.20 0.11
C VAL A 54 -1.91 -5.85 -1.08
N GLY A 55 -1.31 -4.65 -1.10
CA GLY A 55 -0.37 -4.26 -2.14
C GLY A 55 0.84 -5.20 -2.24
N CYS A 56 1.40 -5.63 -1.10
CA CYS A 56 2.46 -6.63 -1.05
C CYS A 56 2.04 -7.97 -1.65
N ILE A 57 0.83 -8.45 -1.35
CA ILE A 57 0.28 -9.69 -1.92
C ILE A 57 0.14 -9.55 -3.44
N VAL A 58 -0.39 -8.43 -3.93
CA VAL A 58 -0.55 -8.17 -5.38
C VAL A 58 0.80 -8.16 -6.09
N VAL A 59 1.79 -7.45 -5.54
CA VAL A 59 3.17 -7.42 -6.08
C VAL A 59 3.78 -8.82 -6.08
N TRP A 60 3.60 -9.58 -5.00
CA TRP A 60 4.11 -10.94 -4.87
C TRP A 60 3.50 -11.88 -5.92
N LEU A 61 2.18 -11.85 -6.11
CA LEU A 61 1.47 -12.63 -7.12
C LEU A 61 1.88 -12.24 -8.55
N ALA A 62 2.02 -10.95 -8.83
CA ALA A 62 2.48 -10.45 -10.13
C ALA A 62 3.90 -10.96 -10.47
N ARG A 63 4.76 -11.11 -9.44
CA ARG A 63 6.13 -11.61 -9.56
C ARG A 63 6.23 -13.14 -9.61
N HIS A 64 5.46 -13.87 -8.80
CA HIS A 64 5.50 -15.34 -8.71
C HIS A 64 4.68 -16.07 -9.77
N GLY A 65 3.78 -15.37 -10.50
CA GLY A 65 3.15 -15.90 -11.71
C GLY A 65 4.13 -16.28 -12.84
N ASN A 66 5.44 -16.10 -12.65
CA ASN A 66 6.50 -16.46 -13.59
C ASN A 66 7.17 -17.82 -13.30
N GLY A 67 6.83 -18.52 -12.20
CA GLY A 67 7.53 -19.72 -11.73
C GLY A 67 6.89 -21.07 -12.13
N LYS A 68 5.99 -21.08 -13.12
CA LYS A 68 5.36 -22.30 -13.65
C LYS A 68 5.61 -22.45 -15.15
N ALA A 69 6.87 -22.52 -15.55
CA ALA A 69 7.30 -22.95 -16.88
C ALA A 69 8.29 -24.10 -16.71
#